data_AF-A0A6J1E9F4-F1
#
_entry.id   AF-A0A6J1E9F4-F1
#
_cell.length_a   1.000
_cell.length_b   1.000
_cell.length_c   1.000
_cell.angle_alpha   90.00
_cell.angle_beta   90.00
_cell.angle_gamma   90.00
#
_symmetry.space_group_name_H-M   'P 1'
#
loop_
_entity.id
_entity.type
_entity.pdbx_description
1 polymer ?
#
loop_
_entity_poly.entity_id
_entity_poly.type
_entity_poly.pdbx_seq_one_letter_code
_entity_poly.pdbx_strand_id
1 'polypeptide(L)'
;MAAAAAEDQESGLDDYTKDGTVDRKGNPTLRSNTGGWKACSFIVVYELIDRMMFNGIAANLIIYLTTKLNQGTVTASNNVTNWTGTVWITPIFGAYVADAHLGCYRTFFISSLASFMAMSLLTVAVSVPSLQPPPCLEPSKENCKQASKLQLAVFFGSLYMLAVASGGTKPNISTMGADQFDDFHPKEKSQKLSFFNWWMFSVFSGILFASTILVYIQDNVGWSFGYGIPTIGLGVAILIFVAGTPFYRHRLPSGGSPFLRMARVIVAAARNWRVPLPNDPNQLYELEVQQYPKIDSTPSFRFLNKAAVRTGSSHPWRSCTVTQVEETKQMLRMIPILICTFIPSTMVAQSHTLFIKQGTTLDRTIGSHFKVPPASLYAFVTISMLLSIVIYDRIFVKIMQRVTRNPRGITMLQRMGIGMIFHVLVMTVASRVEKRRLHVARANGLVRNGSGQVLPLTIFTLLPQFMLTGVADALLQIANVEFFYDQAPKSMKSLGSSYMMTSLGIGNFLSSFVLSKVSEITKRHGEGWILNNLNASHLDYFYALLAAMSGVNFFVFLGISQLYVYRAEVSDELNKKNEVG
;
A
#
# COMPACT_ATOMS: atom_id res chain seq x y z
N MET A 1 -8.60 12.22 57.65
CA MET A 1 -7.77 11.06 57.26
C MET A 1 -8.52 10.05 56.39
N ALA A 2 -9.81 9.76 56.63
CA ALA A 2 -10.61 8.88 55.76
C ALA A 2 -10.97 9.48 54.38
N ALA A 3 -11.13 10.81 54.27
CA ALA A 3 -11.42 11.47 52.98
C ALA A 3 -10.20 11.53 52.03
N ALA A 4 -8.99 11.75 52.56
CA ALA A 4 -7.76 11.74 51.76
C ALA A 4 -7.40 10.32 51.25
N ALA A 5 -7.72 9.28 52.02
CA ALA A 5 -7.55 7.89 51.58
C ALA A 5 -8.59 7.46 50.53
N ALA A 6 -9.76 8.11 50.50
CA ALA A 6 -10.79 7.89 49.47
C ALA A 6 -10.46 8.62 48.16
N GLU A 7 -9.91 9.84 48.22
CA GLU A 7 -9.40 10.55 47.04
C GLU A 7 -8.16 9.88 46.42
N ASP A 8 -7.27 9.28 47.22
CA ASP A 8 -6.14 8.48 46.72
C ASP A 8 -6.58 7.12 46.11
N GLN A 9 -7.70 6.55 46.57
CA GLN A 9 -8.29 5.36 45.95
C GLN A 9 -9.07 5.68 44.67
N GLU A 10 -9.80 6.80 44.60
CA GLU A 10 -10.47 7.24 43.38
C GLU A 10 -9.50 7.71 42.29
N SER A 11 -8.40 8.40 42.65
CA SER A 11 -7.36 8.80 41.69
C SER A 11 -6.52 7.63 41.16
N GLY A 12 -6.35 6.56 41.94
CA GLY A 12 -5.69 5.33 41.49
C GLY A 12 -6.51 4.50 40.51
N LEU A 13 -7.85 4.50 40.64
CA LEU A 13 -8.78 3.86 39.69
C LEU A 13 -8.88 4.63 38.37
N ASP A 14 -8.75 5.96 38.43
CA ASP A 14 -8.76 6.85 37.28
C ASP A 14 -7.39 7.00 36.59
N ASP A 15 -6.38 6.19 36.94
CA ASP A 15 -5.09 6.11 36.22
C ASP A 15 -4.98 4.83 35.35
N TYR A 16 -5.92 3.89 35.44
CA TYR A 16 -5.95 2.74 34.54
C TYR A 16 -6.48 3.11 33.15
N THR A 17 -5.99 2.40 32.14
CA THR A 17 -6.48 2.49 30.77
C THR A 17 -7.89 1.95 30.64
N LYS A 18 -8.80 2.71 30.01
CA LYS A 18 -10.23 2.33 29.87
C LYS A 18 -10.54 1.65 28.54
N ASP A 19 -9.55 1.49 27.67
CA ASP A 19 -9.70 1.03 26.29
C ASP A 19 -9.53 -0.49 26.10
N GLY A 20 -9.31 -1.24 27.19
CA GLY A 20 -9.11 -2.69 27.20
C GLY A 20 -7.67 -3.13 26.90
N THR A 21 -6.71 -2.21 26.92
CA THR A 21 -5.28 -2.56 26.84
C THR A 21 -4.77 -3.20 28.13
N VAL A 22 -3.83 -4.13 27.98
CA VAL A 22 -3.24 -4.94 29.04
C VAL A 22 -1.72 -4.95 28.97
N ASP A 23 -1.09 -5.30 30.09
CA ASP A 23 0.35 -5.52 30.18
C ASP A 23 0.72 -6.90 29.58
N ARG A 24 2.01 -7.24 29.61
CA ARG A 24 2.49 -8.54 29.10
C ARG A 24 1.91 -9.76 29.84
N LYS A 25 1.44 -9.58 31.08
CA LYS A 25 0.85 -10.61 31.93
C LYS A 25 -0.68 -10.68 31.77
N GLY A 26 -1.28 -9.79 30.99
CA GLY A 26 -2.72 -9.70 30.79
C GLY A 26 -3.45 -8.87 31.85
N ASN A 27 -2.74 -8.13 32.71
CA ASN A 27 -3.35 -7.26 33.71
C ASN A 27 -3.69 -5.88 33.13
N PRO A 28 -4.69 -5.18 33.68
CA PRO A 28 -4.96 -3.79 33.32
C PRO A 28 -3.73 -2.89 33.50
N THR A 29 -3.48 -1.99 32.55
CA THR A 29 -2.30 -1.11 32.57
C THR A 29 -2.56 0.22 33.25
N LEU A 30 -1.62 0.66 34.09
CA LEU A 30 -1.54 2.04 34.56
C LEU A 30 -1.02 2.94 33.43
N ARG A 31 -1.72 4.05 33.17
CA ARG A 31 -1.39 5.02 32.11
C ARG A 31 -0.03 5.65 32.31
N SER A 32 0.35 5.93 33.55
CA SER A 32 1.62 6.56 33.93
C SER A 32 2.87 5.73 33.59
N ASN A 33 2.77 4.39 33.58
CA ASN A 33 3.93 3.49 33.48
C ASN A 33 4.19 2.93 32.07
N THR A 34 3.16 2.83 31.23
CA THR A 34 3.21 2.14 29.93
C THR A 34 2.55 2.96 28.84
N GLY A 35 2.91 2.73 27.58
CA GLY A 35 2.35 3.39 26.42
C GLY A 35 2.91 4.79 26.17
N GLY A 36 2.09 5.62 25.54
CA GLY A 36 2.39 6.99 25.17
C GLY A 36 3.60 7.13 24.24
N TRP A 37 4.16 8.34 24.22
CA TRP A 37 5.29 8.70 23.36
C TRP A 37 6.54 7.86 23.59
N LYS A 38 6.80 7.45 24.84
CA LYS A 38 7.97 6.63 25.16
C LYS A 38 7.92 5.29 24.42
N ALA A 39 6.78 4.61 24.45
CA ALA A 39 6.55 3.38 23.69
C ALA A 39 6.65 3.65 22.18
N CYS A 40 5.95 4.67 21.68
CA CYS A 40 5.91 4.99 20.25
C CYS A 40 7.28 5.30 19.65
N SER A 41 8.20 5.92 20.39
CA SER A 41 9.55 6.23 19.90
C SER A 41 10.31 4.98 19.44
N PHE A 42 10.16 3.85 20.14
CA PHE A 42 10.79 2.58 19.73
C PHE A 42 10.18 2.03 18.42
N ILE A 43 8.87 2.23 18.22
CA ILE A 43 8.13 1.74 17.06
C ILE A 43 8.46 2.56 15.80
N VAL A 44 8.56 3.89 15.94
CA VAL A 44 8.82 4.81 14.81
C VAL A 44 10.17 4.55 14.15
N VAL A 45 11.19 4.18 14.92
CA VAL A 45 12.52 3.83 14.37
C VAL A 45 12.44 2.65 13.42
N TYR A 46 11.67 1.61 13.78
CA TYR A 46 11.47 0.47 12.90
C TYR A 46 10.77 0.87 11.61
N GLU A 47 9.71 1.70 11.68
CA GLU A 47 8.99 2.14 10.48
C GLU A 47 9.91 2.88 9.51
N LEU A 48 10.76 3.79 10.00
CA LEU A 48 11.70 4.51 9.15
C LEU A 48 12.62 3.56 8.38
N ILE A 49 13.20 2.58 9.07
CA ILE A 49 14.14 1.61 8.49
C ILE A 49 13.43 0.63 7.55
N ASP A 50 12.24 0.15 7.92
CA ASP A 50 11.43 -0.72 7.07
C ASP A 50 11.01 -0.02 5.78
N ARG A 51 10.56 1.25 5.86
CA ARG A 51 10.26 2.07 4.67
C ARG A 51 11.48 2.29 3.81
N MET A 52 12.64 2.57 4.42
CA MET A 52 13.89 2.71 3.71
C MET A 52 14.28 1.42 2.97
N MET A 53 14.21 0.27 3.66
CA MET A 53 14.52 -1.05 3.10
C MET A 53 13.61 -1.39 1.92
N PHE A 54 12.29 -1.35 2.12
CA PHE A 54 11.32 -1.72 1.10
C PHE A 54 11.46 -0.85 -0.15
N ASN A 55 11.52 0.47 0.00
CA ASN A 55 11.65 1.38 -1.14
C ASN A 55 13.04 1.30 -1.79
N GLY A 56 14.09 1.03 -1.01
CA GLY A 56 15.44 0.86 -1.52
C GLY A 56 15.57 -0.36 -2.43
N ILE A 57 14.89 -1.45 -2.09
CA ILE A 57 14.81 -2.63 -2.96
C ILE A 57 13.89 -2.31 -4.15
N ALA A 58 12.65 -1.88 -3.90
CA ALA A 58 11.64 -1.71 -4.94
C ALA A 58 12.03 -0.69 -6.02
N ALA A 59 12.66 0.42 -5.66
CA ALA A 59 13.06 1.45 -6.61
C ALA A 59 14.14 0.96 -7.59
N ASN A 60 15.08 0.11 -7.16
CA ASN A 60 16.23 -0.23 -7.99
C ASN A 60 16.31 -1.70 -8.42
N LEU A 61 15.38 -2.54 -7.99
CA LEU A 61 15.35 -3.96 -8.30
C LEU A 61 15.37 -4.22 -9.82
N ILE A 62 14.67 -3.41 -10.62
CA ILE A 62 14.68 -3.52 -12.08
C ILE A 62 16.09 -3.38 -12.68
N ILE A 63 16.92 -2.51 -12.10
CA ILE A 63 18.31 -2.34 -12.52
C ILE A 63 19.12 -3.58 -12.14
N TYR A 64 18.99 -4.09 -10.90
CA TYR A 64 19.68 -5.30 -10.48
C TYR A 64 19.35 -6.50 -11.40
N LEU A 65 18.06 -6.74 -11.65
CA LEU A 65 17.62 -7.87 -12.46
C LEU A 65 18.13 -7.78 -13.90
N THR A 66 18.15 -6.58 -14.49
CA THR A 66 18.58 -6.40 -15.89
C THR A 66 20.08 -6.22 -16.09
N THR A 67 20.85 -5.89 -15.04
CA THR A 67 22.30 -5.65 -15.14
C THR A 67 23.16 -6.68 -14.44
N LYS A 68 22.69 -7.24 -13.32
CA LYS A 68 23.41 -8.25 -12.56
C LYS A 68 22.89 -9.65 -12.83
N LEU A 69 21.56 -9.85 -12.89
CA LEU A 69 21.00 -11.17 -13.21
C LEU A 69 20.77 -11.42 -14.72
N ASN A 70 21.13 -10.46 -15.57
CA ASN A 70 21.03 -10.54 -17.03
C ASN A 70 19.63 -10.94 -17.53
N GLN A 71 18.57 -10.53 -16.83
CA GLN A 71 17.19 -10.76 -17.26
C GLN A 71 16.79 -9.76 -18.35
N GLY A 72 15.94 -10.21 -19.29
CA GLY A 72 15.32 -9.34 -20.28
C GLY A 72 14.35 -8.33 -19.65
N THR A 73 14.09 -7.22 -20.34
CA THR A 73 13.27 -6.10 -19.80
C THR A 73 11.90 -6.57 -19.32
N VAL A 74 11.19 -7.38 -20.13
CA VAL A 74 9.85 -7.89 -19.78
C VAL A 74 9.89 -8.80 -18.55
N THR A 75 10.80 -9.77 -18.54
CA THR A 75 10.96 -10.71 -17.42
C THR A 75 11.33 -9.99 -16.12
N ALA A 76 12.26 -9.03 -16.19
CA ALA A 76 12.69 -8.27 -15.03
C ALA A 76 11.55 -7.39 -14.49
N SER A 77 10.84 -6.66 -15.36
CA SER A 77 9.67 -5.86 -14.96
C SER A 77 8.60 -6.72 -14.30
N ASN A 78 8.26 -7.87 -14.89
CA ASN A 78 7.30 -8.81 -14.32
C ASN A 78 7.73 -9.33 -12.95
N ASN A 79 9.02 -9.62 -12.76
CA ASN A 79 9.55 -10.09 -11.47
C ASN A 79 9.45 -9.00 -10.41
N VAL A 80 9.75 -7.73 -10.75
CA VAL A 80 9.56 -6.60 -9.83
C VAL A 80 8.09 -6.46 -9.46
N THR A 81 7.19 -6.38 -10.45
CA THR A 81 5.76 -6.18 -10.19
C THR A 81 5.13 -7.38 -9.48
N ASN A 82 5.52 -8.62 -9.80
CA ASN A 82 5.03 -9.79 -9.06
C ASN A 82 5.48 -9.77 -7.61
N TRP A 83 6.74 -9.45 -7.33
CA TRP A 83 7.23 -9.34 -5.95
C TRP A 83 6.52 -8.21 -5.18
N THR A 84 6.45 -7.01 -5.77
CA THR A 84 5.72 -5.88 -5.18
C THR A 84 4.25 -6.21 -4.96
N GLY A 85 3.60 -6.88 -5.91
CA GLY A 85 2.22 -7.35 -5.80
C GLY A 85 2.02 -8.29 -4.61
N THR A 86 2.93 -9.25 -4.43
CA THR A 86 2.92 -10.15 -3.26
C THR A 86 3.09 -9.38 -1.95
N VAL A 87 4.02 -8.42 -1.86
CA VAL A 87 4.22 -7.59 -0.66
C VAL A 87 2.97 -6.81 -0.25
N TRP A 88 2.11 -6.43 -1.21
CA TRP A 88 0.88 -5.70 -0.92
C TRP A 88 -0.32 -6.60 -0.59
N ILE A 89 -0.28 -7.90 -0.92
CA ILE A 89 -1.35 -8.86 -0.58
C ILE A 89 -1.07 -9.62 0.72
N THR A 90 0.19 -9.93 1.02
CA THR A 90 0.57 -10.64 2.25
C THR A 90 0.09 -9.98 3.56
N PRO A 91 -0.08 -8.64 3.66
CA PRO A 91 -0.63 -7.98 4.85
C PRO A 91 -2.02 -8.45 5.25
N ILE A 92 -2.84 -8.90 4.31
CA ILE A 92 -4.18 -9.44 4.58
C ILE A 92 -4.08 -10.69 5.46
N PHE A 93 -3.13 -11.56 5.14
CA PHE A 93 -2.87 -12.78 5.91
C PHE A 93 -2.22 -12.45 7.27
N GLY A 94 -1.28 -11.50 7.30
CA GLY A 94 -0.64 -11.07 8.54
C GLY A 94 -1.62 -10.45 9.54
N ALA A 95 -2.57 -9.64 9.05
CA ALA A 95 -3.66 -9.08 9.85
C ALA A 95 -4.58 -10.19 10.38
N TYR A 96 -4.97 -11.15 9.52
CA TYR A 96 -5.76 -12.31 9.96
C TYR A 96 -5.09 -13.10 11.10
N VAL A 97 -3.79 -13.39 10.96
CA VAL A 97 -3.04 -14.14 11.99
C VAL A 97 -2.96 -13.36 13.31
N ALA A 98 -2.76 -12.04 13.24
CA ALA A 98 -2.74 -11.18 14.41
C ALA A 98 -4.13 -11.13 15.10
N ASP A 99 -5.19 -10.90 14.35
CA ASP A 99 -6.54 -10.72 14.88
C ASP A 99 -7.17 -12.01 15.40
N ALA A 100 -6.86 -13.16 14.77
CA ALA A 100 -7.49 -14.45 15.08
C ALA A 100 -6.69 -15.33 16.05
N HIS A 101 -5.37 -15.19 16.11
CA HIS A 101 -4.52 -16.20 16.78
C HIS A 101 -3.46 -15.61 17.72
N LEU A 102 -2.54 -14.79 17.21
CA LEU A 102 -1.29 -14.47 17.92
C LEU A 102 -1.29 -13.09 18.61
N GLY A 103 -2.19 -12.18 18.23
CA GLY A 103 -2.13 -10.77 18.60
C GLY A 103 -1.07 -9.99 17.81
N CYS A 104 -1.23 -8.66 17.76
CA CYS A 104 -0.36 -7.80 16.95
C CYS A 104 1.13 -7.91 17.32
N TYR A 105 1.46 -7.90 18.62
CA TYR A 105 2.85 -7.94 19.09
C TYR A 105 3.59 -9.22 18.66
N ARG A 106 3.00 -10.40 18.87
CA ARG A 106 3.67 -11.67 18.56
C ARG A 106 3.80 -11.86 17.05
N THR A 107 2.76 -11.54 16.28
CA THR A 107 2.80 -11.59 14.81
C THR A 107 3.89 -10.66 14.29
N PHE A 108 3.94 -9.42 14.77
CA PHE A 108 4.97 -8.46 14.38
C PHE A 108 6.37 -8.97 14.72
N PHE A 109 6.61 -9.44 15.95
CA PHE A 109 7.92 -9.90 16.39
C PHE A 109 8.44 -11.07 15.54
N ILE A 110 7.64 -12.12 15.35
CA ILE A 110 8.01 -13.27 14.52
C ILE A 110 8.28 -12.83 13.08
N SER A 111 7.44 -11.96 12.53
CA SER A 111 7.58 -11.46 11.16
C SER A 111 8.79 -10.54 10.99
N SER A 112 9.16 -9.79 12.02
CA SER A 112 10.36 -8.94 12.01
C SER A 112 11.64 -9.78 11.97
N LEU A 113 11.70 -10.89 12.73
CA LEU A 113 12.80 -11.86 12.67
C LEU A 113 12.88 -12.54 11.29
N ALA A 114 11.74 -12.96 10.74
CA ALA A 114 11.69 -13.51 9.38
C ALA A 114 12.15 -12.49 8.33
N SER A 115 11.81 -11.21 8.50
CA SER A 115 12.27 -10.11 7.62
C SER A 115 13.77 -9.94 7.69
N PHE A 116 14.36 -9.99 8.89
CA PHE A 116 15.81 -9.91 9.08
C PHE A 116 16.55 -11.09 8.44
N MET A 117 16.05 -12.31 8.61
CA MET A 117 16.60 -13.49 7.94
C MET A 117 16.53 -13.37 6.42
N ALA A 118 15.40 -12.87 5.90
CA ALA A 118 15.22 -12.69 4.45
C ALA A 118 16.14 -11.63 3.89
N MET A 119 16.25 -10.49 4.59
CA MET A 119 17.14 -9.40 4.19
C MET A 119 18.62 -9.81 4.29
N SER A 120 18.98 -10.62 5.29
CA SER A 120 20.34 -11.17 5.42
C SER A 120 20.66 -12.12 4.27
N LEU A 121 19.74 -13.03 3.93
CA LEU A 121 19.91 -13.94 2.80
C LEU A 121 20.00 -13.19 1.46
N LEU A 122 19.19 -12.14 1.28
CA LEU A 122 19.25 -11.28 0.10
C LEU A 122 20.59 -10.55 0.00
N THR A 123 21.09 -10.00 1.11
CA THR A 123 22.41 -9.37 1.18
C THR A 123 23.53 -10.35 0.86
N VAL A 124 23.47 -11.57 1.37
CA VAL A 124 24.42 -12.64 1.03
C VAL A 124 24.35 -12.98 -0.46
N ALA A 125 23.15 -13.10 -1.03
CA ALA A 125 22.96 -13.39 -2.46
C ALA A 125 23.60 -12.32 -3.37
N VAL A 126 23.52 -11.04 -2.97
CA VAL A 126 24.13 -9.93 -3.73
C VAL A 126 25.57 -9.61 -3.34
N SER A 127 26.15 -10.31 -2.36
CA SER A 127 27.52 -10.08 -1.89
C SER A 127 28.48 -11.22 -2.21
N VAL A 128 28.01 -12.47 -2.23
CA VAL A 128 28.86 -13.65 -2.46
C VAL A 128 29.02 -13.90 -3.97
N PRO A 129 30.25 -13.90 -4.51
CA PRO A 129 30.49 -14.10 -5.94
C PRO A 129 29.91 -15.41 -6.49
N SER A 130 29.97 -16.51 -5.73
CA SER A 130 29.42 -17.81 -6.13
C SER A 130 27.89 -17.80 -6.31
N LEU A 131 27.20 -16.85 -5.67
CA LEU A 131 25.74 -16.67 -5.77
C LEU A 131 25.35 -15.65 -6.84
N GLN A 132 26.31 -15.15 -7.62
CA GLN A 132 26.07 -14.22 -8.73
C GLN A 132 26.53 -14.82 -10.06
N PRO A 133 25.85 -14.51 -11.17
CA PRO A 133 26.39 -14.82 -12.48
C PRO A 133 27.72 -14.06 -12.69
N PRO A 134 28.64 -14.63 -13.50
CA PRO A 134 29.89 -13.96 -13.80
C PRO A 134 29.66 -12.60 -14.48
N PRO A 135 30.55 -11.61 -14.30
CA PRO A 135 30.44 -10.32 -14.95
C PRO A 135 30.35 -10.51 -16.47
N CYS A 136 29.37 -9.88 -17.12
CA CYS A 136 29.29 -9.93 -18.56
C CYS A 136 30.33 -8.99 -19.18
N LEU A 137 31.34 -9.57 -19.83
CA LEU A 137 32.41 -8.85 -20.51
C LEU A 137 32.12 -8.59 -21.99
N GLU A 138 31.00 -9.11 -22.51
CA GLU A 138 30.65 -8.95 -23.92
C GLU A 138 29.93 -7.63 -24.22
N PRO A 139 30.20 -7.01 -25.38
CA PRO A 139 29.51 -5.79 -25.82
C PRO A 139 28.03 -6.03 -26.15
N SER A 140 27.65 -7.27 -26.48
CA SER A 140 26.26 -7.71 -26.65
C SER A 140 25.74 -8.37 -25.37
N LYS A 141 24.71 -7.79 -24.76
CA LYS A 141 24.04 -8.38 -23.59
C LYS A 141 23.32 -9.70 -23.88
N GLU A 142 23.13 -10.05 -25.16
CA GLU A 142 22.42 -11.28 -25.56
C GLU A 142 23.28 -12.54 -25.38
N ASN A 143 24.60 -12.40 -25.29
CA ASN A 143 25.55 -13.50 -25.09
C ASN A 143 25.97 -13.71 -23.63
N CYS A 144 25.46 -12.90 -22.69
CA CYS A 144 25.81 -13.03 -21.28
C CYS A 144 25.29 -14.35 -20.69
N LYS A 145 26.11 -15.04 -19.90
CA LYS A 145 25.64 -16.19 -19.12
C LYS A 145 24.52 -15.75 -18.17
N GLN A 146 23.37 -16.41 -18.28
CA GLN A 146 22.24 -16.20 -17.38
C GLN A 146 22.54 -16.77 -15.99
N ALA A 147 21.87 -16.21 -14.98
CA ALA A 147 21.97 -16.71 -13.61
C ALA A 147 21.55 -18.19 -13.51
N SER A 148 22.30 -18.96 -12.71
CA SER A 148 21.98 -20.37 -12.51
C SER A 148 20.68 -20.55 -11.72
N LYS A 149 20.07 -21.73 -11.80
CA LYS A 149 18.84 -22.05 -11.05
C LYS A 149 19.02 -21.83 -9.54
N LEU A 150 20.19 -22.18 -8.98
CA LEU A 150 20.49 -21.98 -7.57
C LEU A 150 20.57 -20.49 -7.20
N GLN A 151 21.25 -19.69 -8.03
CA GLN A 151 21.38 -18.24 -7.81
C GLN A 151 20.02 -17.55 -7.82
N LEU A 152 19.17 -17.90 -8.80
CA LEU A 152 17.79 -17.42 -8.87
C LEU A 152 16.95 -17.91 -7.68
N ALA A 153 17.10 -19.16 -7.26
CA ALA A 153 16.34 -19.71 -6.14
C ALA A 153 16.68 -19.01 -4.81
N VAL A 154 17.97 -18.76 -4.54
CA VAL A 154 18.38 -18.04 -3.33
C VAL A 154 17.91 -16.58 -3.38
N PHE A 155 18.11 -15.89 -4.51
CA PHE A 155 17.72 -14.50 -4.66
C PHE A 155 16.20 -14.31 -4.56
N PHE A 156 15.41 -15.02 -5.38
CA PHE A 156 13.94 -14.90 -5.32
C PHE A 156 13.36 -15.51 -4.05
N GLY A 157 13.95 -16.60 -3.53
CA GLY A 157 13.55 -17.17 -2.24
C GLY A 157 13.65 -16.14 -1.12
N SER A 158 14.75 -15.38 -1.06
CA SER A 158 14.91 -14.30 -0.09
C SER A 158 13.91 -13.15 -0.31
N LEU A 159 13.69 -12.71 -1.56
CA LEU A 159 12.70 -11.67 -1.87
C LEU A 159 11.27 -12.05 -1.47
N TYR A 160 10.84 -13.28 -1.79
CA TYR A 160 9.49 -13.74 -1.46
C TYR A 160 9.34 -14.05 0.04
N MET A 161 10.39 -14.53 0.71
CA MET A 161 10.39 -14.64 2.17
C MET A 161 10.24 -13.26 2.83
N LEU A 162 10.93 -12.25 2.29
CA LEU A 162 10.79 -10.86 2.75
C LEU A 162 9.37 -10.32 2.49
N ALA A 163 8.74 -10.70 1.36
CA ALA A 163 7.36 -10.30 1.06
C ALA A 163 6.35 -10.90 2.04
N VAL A 164 6.50 -12.18 2.39
CA VAL A 164 5.67 -12.83 3.42
C VAL A 164 5.89 -12.18 4.78
N ALA A 165 7.15 -11.94 5.15
CA ALA A 165 7.50 -11.31 6.42
C ALA A 165 6.96 -9.86 6.52
N SER A 166 7.03 -9.09 5.44
CA SER A 166 6.41 -7.76 5.34
C SER A 166 4.90 -7.79 5.59
N GLY A 167 4.24 -8.89 5.23
CA GLY A 167 2.81 -9.09 5.49
C GLY A 167 2.47 -9.08 6.97
N GLY A 168 3.32 -9.65 7.82
CA GLY A 168 3.10 -9.65 9.27
C GLY A 168 3.63 -8.41 9.98
N THR A 169 4.51 -7.61 9.38
CA THR A 169 5.02 -6.38 10.01
C THR A 169 4.14 -5.16 9.72
N LYS A 170 3.83 -4.90 8.44
CA LYS A 170 3.15 -3.67 7.98
C LYS A 170 1.80 -3.35 8.65
N PRO A 171 0.82 -4.29 8.73
CA PRO A 171 -0.48 -3.96 9.32
C PRO A 171 -0.41 -3.85 10.85
N ASN A 172 0.51 -4.59 11.48
CA ASN A 172 0.56 -4.71 12.93
C ASN A 172 1.31 -3.55 13.59
N ILE A 173 2.34 -2.99 12.95
CA ILE A 173 3.17 -1.94 13.57
C ILE A 173 2.41 -0.63 13.78
N SER A 174 1.59 -0.22 12.80
CA SER A 174 0.77 0.99 12.89
C SER A 174 -0.36 0.82 13.92
N THR A 175 -0.99 -0.36 13.94
CA THR A 175 -2.00 -0.74 14.94
C THR A 175 -1.40 -0.72 16.35
N MET A 176 -0.23 -1.34 16.54
CA MET A 176 0.48 -1.30 17.81
C MET A 176 0.80 0.12 18.26
N GLY A 177 1.27 0.99 17.35
CA GLY A 177 1.53 2.39 17.67
C GLY A 177 0.28 3.14 18.13
N ALA A 178 -0.86 2.86 17.51
CA ALA A 178 -2.15 3.42 17.88
C ALA A 178 -2.64 2.94 19.27
N ASP A 179 -2.40 1.67 19.60
CA ASP A 179 -2.76 1.02 20.86
C ASP A 179 -1.96 1.53 22.07
N GLN A 180 -0.95 2.39 21.86
CA GLN A 180 -0.20 2.99 22.96
C GLN A 180 -0.91 4.17 23.62
N PHE A 181 -2.08 4.59 23.10
CA PHE A 181 -2.84 5.73 23.58
C PHE A 181 -4.28 5.33 23.88
N ASP A 182 -4.75 5.67 25.08
CA ASP A 182 -6.12 5.49 25.56
C ASP A 182 -7.04 6.53 24.91
N ASP A 183 -7.97 6.07 24.07
CA ASP A 183 -8.92 6.92 23.34
C ASP A 183 -9.93 7.63 24.26
N PHE A 184 -10.12 7.15 25.50
CA PHE A 184 -11.00 7.76 26.48
C PHE A 184 -10.32 8.88 27.28
N HIS A 185 -9.00 9.01 27.19
CA HIS A 185 -8.26 10.06 27.88
C HIS A 185 -7.96 11.23 26.92
N PRO A 186 -8.49 12.45 27.15
CA PRO A 186 -8.36 13.57 26.22
C PRO A 186 -6.92 13.91 25.82
N LYS A 187 -5.98 13.82 26.76
CA LYS A 187 -4.56 14.11 26.52
C LYS A 187 -3.90 13.05 25.63
N GLU A 188 -4.17 11.77 25.89
CA GLU A 188 -3.58 10.67 25.10
C GLU A 188 -4.18 10.62 23.69
N LYS A 189 -5.48 10.90 23.55
CA LYS A 189 -6.15 11.07 22.24
C LYS A 189 -5.51 12.16 21.38
N SER A 190 -5.15 13.31 21.96
CA SER A 190 -4.42 14.37 21.26
C SER A 190 -2.99 13.94 20.89
N GLN A 191 -2.29 13.25 21.82
CA GLN A 191 -0.95 12.72 21.56
C GLN A 191 -0.93 11.67 20.44
N LYS A 192 -1.97 10.83 20.33
CA LYS A 192 -2.15 9.85 19.25
C LYS A 192 -2.19 10.51 17.87
N LEU A 193 -2.88 11.64 17.74
CA LEU A 193 -2.89 12.42 16.49
C LEU A 193 -1.49 12.93 16.14
N SER A 194 -0.78 13.47 17.14
CA SER A 194 0.60 13.91 16.96
C SER A 194 1.54 12.74 16.63
N PHE A 195 1.32 11.55 17.18
CA PHE A 195 2.06 10.34 16.82
C PHE A 195 1.93 10.00 15.34
N PHE A 196 0.71 10.03 14.78
CA PHE A 196 0.50 9.77 13.36
C PHE A 196 1.17 10.81 12.46
N ASN A 197 1.29 12.07 12.89
CA ASN A 197 2.07 13.08 12.15
C ASN A 197 3.55 12.71 12.08
N TRP A 198 4.16 12.35 13.22
CA TRP A 198 5.57 11.93 13.27
C TRP A 198 5.82 10.58 12.58
N TRP A 199 4.86 9.66 12.65
CA TRP A 199 4.85 8.43 11.89
C TRP A 199 4.99 8.70 10.40
N MET A 200 4.12 9.57 9.86
CA MET A 200 4.16 9.96 8.45
C MET A 200 5.47 10.65 8.07
N PHE A 201 5.98 11.53 8.93
CA PHE A 201 7.28 12.16 8.72
C PHE A 201 8.41 11.13 8.59
N SER A 202 8.43 10.12 9.46
CA SER A 202 9.41 9.02 9.41
C SER A 202 9.27 8.16 8.16
N VAL A 203 8.03 7.89 7.74
CA VAL A 203 7.75 7.15 6.49
C VAL A 203 8.33 7.88 5.28
N PHE A 204 8.03 9.18 5.13
CA PHE A 204 8.51 9.96 3.99
C PHE A 204 10.03 10.17 4.01
N SER A 205 10.60 10.37 5.20
CA SER A 205 12.05 10.47 5.37
C SER A 205 12.74 9.17 4.93
N GLY A 206 12.20 8.00 5.32
CA GLY A 206 12.70 6.69 4.87
C GLY A 206 12.62 6.51 3.36
N ILE A 207 11.51 6.91 2.72
CA ILE A 207 11.33 6.85 1.25
C ILE A 207 12.34 7.75 0.53
N LEU A 208 12.54 8.98 1.00
CA LEU A 208 13.48 9.94 0.40
C LEU A 208 14.93 9.46 0.55
N PHE A 209 15.31 8.97 1.74
CA PHE A 209 16.64 8.41 1.96
C PHE A 209 16.89 7.19 1.05
N ALA A 210 15.89 6.31 0.91
CA ALA A 210 15.97 5.16 0.04
C ALA A 210 16.16 5.55 -1.42
N SER A 211 15.28 6.41 -1.95
CA SER A 211 15.29 6.79 -3.36
C SER A 211 16.49 7.66 -3.76
N THR A 212 17.14 8.34 -2.81
CA THR A 212 18.31 9.18 -3.09
C THR A 212 19.62 8.51 -2.69
N ILE A 213 19.93 8.47 -1.40
CA ILE A 213 21.22 8.04 -0.85
C ILE A 213 21.42 6.54 -1.04
N LEU A 214 20.43 5.72 -0.69
CA LEU A 214 20.58 4.27 -0.75
C LEU A 214 20.70 3.76 -2.20
N VAL A 215 19.86 4.27 -3.09
CA VAL A 215 19.94 4.00 -4.53
C VAL A 215 21.29 4.47 -5.11
N TYR A 216 21.82 5.61 -4.67
CA TYR A 216 23.15 6.06 -5.08
C TYR A 216 24.25 5.07 -4.66
N ILE A 217 24.19 4.55 -3.44
CA ILE A 217 25.12 3.54 -2.93
C ILE A 217 25.00 2.25 -3.77
N GLN A 218 23.79 1.79 -4.07
CA GLN A 218 23.57 0.59 -4.88
C GLN A 218 24.19 0.70 -6.28
N ASP A 219 24.01 1.85 -6.95
CA ASP A 219 24.44 2.05 -8.33
C ASP A 219 25.94 2.39 -8.46
N ASN A 220 26.50 3.18 -7.54
CA ASN A 220 27.86 3.74 -7.68
C ASN A 220 28.89 3.10 -6.76
N VAL A 221 28.49 2.54 -5.61
CA VAL A 221 29.40 1.91 -4.65
C VAL A 221 29.33 0.38 -4.75
N GLY A 222 28.11 -0.17 -4.72
CA GLY A 222 27.85 -1.58 -4.94
C GLY A 222 26.63 -2.11 -4.19
N TRP A 223 26.07 -3.19 -4.74
CA TRP A 223 24.87 -3.85 -4.21
C TRP A 223 25.05 -4.43 -2.82
N SER A 224 26.25 -4.93 -2.48
CA SER A 224 26.57 -5.45 -1.16
C SER A 224 26.34 -4.41 -0.06
N PHE A 225 26.85 -3.19 -0.25
CA PHE A 225 26.62 -2.08 0.69
C PHE A 225 25.17 -1.59 0.62
N GLY A 226 24.62 -1.49 -0.59
CA GLY A 226 23.25 -1.03 -0.82
C GLY A 226 22.18 -1.89 -0.15
N TYR A 227 22.39 -3.20 0.03
CA TYR A 227 21.49 -4.08 0.78
C TYR A 227 21.98 -4.35 2.20
N GLY A 228 23.30 -4.33 2.45
CA GLY A 228 23.87 -4.50 3.80
C GLY A 228 23.47 -3.39 4.79
N ILE A 229 23.40 -2.13 4.35
CA ILE A 229 22.96 -1.01 5.21
C ILE A 229 21.54 -1.25 5.75
N PRO A 230 20.52 -1.53 4.91
CA PRO A 230 19.20 -1.90 5.41
C PRO A 230 19.18 -3.17 6.25
N THR A 231 20.01 -4.19 5.97
CA THR A 231 20.09 -5.40 6.81
C THR A 231 20.53 -5.06 8.24
N ILE A 232 21.63 -4.32 8.38
CA ILE A 232 22.15 -3.91 9.69
C ILE A 232 21.15 -3.00 10.40
N GLY A 233 20.61 -2.02 9.67
CA GLY A 233 19.58 -1.12 10.18
C GLY A 233 18.36 -1.88 10.72
N LEU A 234 17.89 -2.91 10.00
CA LEU A 234 16.76 -3.73 10.43
C LEU A 234 17.08 -4.53 11.69
N GLY A 235 18.29 -5.10 11.79
CA GLY A 235 18.74 -5.77 13.02
C GLY A 235 18.74 -4.83 14.23
N VAL A 236 19.29 -3.62 14.07
CA VAL A 236 19.27 -2.58 15.11
C VAL A 236 17.86 -2.16 15.46
N ALA A 237 16.98 -1.97 14.48
CA ALA A 237 15.59 -1.60 14.70
C ALA A 237 14.81 -2.68 15.48
N ILE A 238 15.08 -3.97 15.23
CA ILE A 238 14.48 -5.07 16.00
C ILE A 238 14.95 -5.04 17.45
N LEU A 239 16.24 -4.81 17.69
CA LEU A 239 16.78 -4.70 19.06
C LEU A 239 16.13 -3.53 19.82
N ILE A 240 16.00 -2.37 19.17
CA ILE A 240 15.31 -1.19 19.73
C ILE A 240 13.84 -1.53 20.02
N PHE A 241 13.15 -2.17 19.08
CA PHE A 241 11.76 -2.59 19.27
C PHE A 241 11.60 -3.53 20.47
N VAL A 242 12.49 -4.52 20.62
CA VAL A 242 12.46 -5.47 21.75
C VAL A 242 12.79 -4.79 23.07
N ALA A 243 13.74 -3.85 23.09
CA ALA A 243 14.05 -3.05 24.27
C ALA A 243 12.85 -2.21 24.74
N GLY A 244 11.98 -1.80 23.82
CA GLY A 244 10.73 -1.11 24.10
C GLY A 244 9.65 -1.98 24.76
N THR A 245 9.78 -3.31 24.75
CA THR A 245 8.66 -4.18 25.16
C THR A 245 8.12 -3.98 26.57
N PRO A 246 8.94 -3.71 27.61
CA PRO A 246 8.41 -3.42 28.94
C PRO A 246 7.47 -2.20 28.98
N PHE A 247 7.53 -1.33 27.98
CA PHE A 247 6.72 -0.11 27.91
C PHE A 247 5.49 -0.26 27.00
N TYR A 248 5.33 -1.35 26.25
CA TYR A 248 4.20 -1.48 25.32
C TYR A 248 2.91 -1.89 26.05
N ARG A 249 1.82 -1.25 25.66
CA ARG A 249 0.45 -1.70 25.92
C ARG A 249 0.03 -2.70 24.85
N HIS A 250 -0.71 -3.73 25.24
CA HIS A 250 -1.14 -4.81 24.34
C HIS A 250 -2.66 -4.91 24.31
N ARG A 251 -3.24 -5.14 23.13
CA ARG A 251 -4.64 -5.57 22.99
C ARG A 251 -4.71 -7.08 22.83
N LEU A 252 -5.68 -7.69 23.50
CA LEU A 252 -6.03 -9.09 23.30
C LEU A 252 -6.72 -9.27 21.93
N PRO A 253 -6.53 -10.42 21.25
CA PRO A 253 -7.20 -10.70 19.98
C PRO A 253 -8.73 -10.55 20.11
N SER A 254 -9.32 -9.73 19.24
CA SER A 254 -10.74 -9.36 19.31
C SER A 254 -11.65 -10.44 18.73
N GLY A 255 -11.73 -11.62 19.37
CA GLY A 255 -12.84 -12.59 19.21
C GLY A 255 -13.23 -13.09 17.80
N GLY A 256 -12.46 -12.80 16.74
CA GLY A 256 -12.64 -13.37 15.40
C GLY A 256 -12.49 -12.38 14.22
N SER A 257 -11.99 -12.90 13.09
CA SER A 257 -11.71 -12.13 11.87
C SER A 257 -12.96 -11.54 11.18
N PRO A 258 -12.91 -10.27 10.71
CA PRO A 258 -13.94 -9.69 9.85
C PRO A 258 -14.29 -10.54 8.62
N PHE A 259 -13.31 -11.23 8.03
CA PHE A 259 -13.52 -12.14 6.91
C PHE A 259 -14.43 -13.31 7.29
N LEU A 260 -14.24 -13.86 8.48
CA LEU A 260 -15.05 -14.97 8.98
C LEU A 260 -16.49 -14.53 9.23
N ARG A 261 -16.69 -13.30 9.70
CA ARG A 261 -18.04 -12.71 9.87
C ARG A 261 -18.77 -12.58 8.54
N MET A 262 -18.11 -12.01 7.52
CA MET A 262 -18.69 -11.90 6.17
C MET A 262 -18.96 -13.28 5.55
N ALA A 263 -18.04 -14.24 5.70
CA ALA A 263 -18.21 -15.60 5.20
C ALA A 263 -19.42 -16.31 5.85
N ARG A 264 -19.62 -16.15 7.16
CA ARG A 264 -20.80 -16.66 7.87
C ARG A 264 -22.09 -16.10 7.30
N VAL A 265 -22.16 -14.79 7.06
CA VAL A 265 -23.33 -14.13 6.47
C VAL A 265 -23.63 -14.68 5.07
N ILE A 266 -22.62 -14.79 4.20
CA ILE A 266 -22.79 -15.29 2.83
C ILE A 266 -23.26 -16.75 2.84
N VAL A 267 -22.65 -17.60 3.67
CA VAL A 267 -23.01 -19.02 3.79
C VAL A 267 -24.39 -19.20 4.41
N ALA A 268 -24.73 -18.43 5.45
CA ALA A 268 -26.06 -18.48 6.07
C ALA A 268 -27.15 -18.02 5.09
N ALA A 269 -26.92 -16.96 4.31
CA ALA A 269 -27.84 -16.51 3.27
C ALA A 269 -28.04 -17.57 2.18
N ALA A 270 -26.96 -18.24 1.75
CA ALA A 270 -27.04 -19.33 0.77
C ALA A 270 -27.79 -20.56 1.30
N ARG A 271 -27.56 -20.95 2.56
CA ARG A 271 -28.29 -22.06 3.21
C ARG A 271 -29.77 -21.76 3.41
N ASN A 272 -30.08 -20.51 3.72
CA ASN A 272 -31.46 -20.04 3.91
C ASN A 272 -32.08 -19.55 2.59
N TRP A 273 -31.50 -19.86 1.42
CA TRP A 273 -31.97 -19.34 0.13
C TRP A 273 -33.43 -19.68 -0.18
N ARG A 274 -33.95 -20.79 0.33
CA ARG A 274 -35.36 -21.21 0.13
C ARG A 274 -36.33 -20.62 1.16
N VAL A 275 -35.83 -19.95 2.20
CA VAL A 275 -36.67 -19.38 3.27
C VAL A 275 -37.29 -18.06 2.79
N PRO A 276 -38.61 -17.85 3.00
CA PRO A 276 -39.24 -16.59 2.65
C PRO A 276 -38.70 -15.46 3.52
N LEU A 277 -38.46 -14.30 2.90
CA LEU A 277 -38.02 -13.10 3.60
C LEU A 277 -39.24 -12.41 4.22
N PRO A 278 -39.27 -12.18 5.54
CA PRO A 278 -40.33 -11.39 6.17
C PRO A 278 -40.45 -10.00 5.54
N ASN A 279 -41.68 -9.49 5.45
CA ASN A 279 -41.94 -8.12 5.00
C ASN A 279 -41.64 -7.09 6.10
N ASP A 280 -41.74 -7.47 7.37
CA ASP A 280 -41.43 -6.61 8.51
C ASP A 280 -39.96 -6.80 8.97
N PRO A 281 -39.10 -5.75 8.92
CA PRO A 281 -37.72 -5.80 9.39
C PRO A 281 -37.56 -6.22 10.86
N ASN A 282 -38.58 -6.03 11.70
CA ASN A 282 -38.54 -6.38 13.11
C ASN A 282 -38.58 -7.89 13.37
N GLN A 283 -38.95 -8.69 12.37
CA GLN A 283 -38.98 -10.16 12.47
C GLN A 283 -37.61 -10.79 12.21
N LEU A 284 -36.60 -10.00 11.82
CA LEU A 284 -35.24 -10.47 11.66
C LEU A 284 -34.57 -10.73 13.03
N TYR A 285 -33.53 -11.56 13.01
CA TYR A 285 -32.75 -11.91 14.19
C TYR A 285 -31.79 -10.77 14.53
N GLU A 286 -31.90 -10.23 15.74
CA GLU A 286 -30.99 -9.25 16.33
C GLU A 286 -30.82 -9.59 17.82
N LEU A 287 -29.64 -9.32 18.38
CA LEU A 287 -29.39 -9.49 19.82
C LEU A 287 -29.90 -8.25 20.57
N GLU A 288 -30.46 -8.44 21.78
CA GLU A 288 -30.84 -7.32 22.65
C GLU A 288 -29.61 -6.46 23.00
N VAL A 289 -29.81 -5.14 22.94
CA VAL A 289 -28.77 -4.11 22.90
C VAL A 289 -27.95 -4.10 24.20
N GLN A 290 -26.64 -4.36 24.11
CA GLN A 290 -25.72 -4.00 25.21
C GLN A 290 -24.46 -3.23 24.83
N GLN A 291 -24.16 -2.89 23.57
CA GLN A 291 -22.99 -2.00 23.33
C GLN A 291 -22.86 -1.28 21.98
N TYR A 292 -23.70 -1.51 20.98
CA TYR A 292 -23.57 -0.86 19.66
C TYR A 292 -24.93 -0.44 19.06
N PRO A 293 -25.00 0.68 18.32
CA PRO A 293 -26.23 1.13 17.68
C PRO A 293 -26.69 0.16 16.60
N LYS A 294 -28.00 -0.14 16.58
CA LYS A 294 -28.66 -0.98 15.57
C LYS A 294 -28.52 -0.34 14.18
N ILE A 295 -28.12 -1.13 13.18
CA ILE A 295 -28.12 -0.71 11.78
C ILE A 295 -29.42 -1.20 11.14
N ASP A 296 -30.21 -0.26 10.61
CA ASP A 296 -31.49 -0.60 9.95
C ASP A 296 -31.26 -1.34 8.62
N SER A 297 -32.20 -2.25 8.30
CA SER A 297 -32.06 -3.07 7.10
C SER A 297 -32.26 -2.26 5.82
N THR A 298 -31.38 -2.47 4.84
CA THR A 298 -31.41 -1.75 3.55
C THR A 298 -31.88 -2.64 2.40
N PRO A 299 -32.50 -2.05 1.35
CA PRO A 299 -33.04 -2.83 0.22
C PRO A 299 -31.95 -3.40 -0.71
N SER A 300 -30.74 -2.84 -0.73
CA SER A 300 -29.65 -3.37 -1.56
C SER A 300 -29.17 -4.73 -1.06
N PHE A 301 -28.81 -5.62 -1.99
CA PHE A 301 -28.42 -7.00 -1.69
C PHE A 301 -29.43 -7.75 -0.81
N ARG A 302 -30.74 -7.58 -1.08
CA ARG A 302 -31.85 -8.14 -0.28
C ARG A 302 -31.72 -9.64 0.01
N PHE A 303 -31.07 -10.41 -0.87
CA PHE A 303 -30.83 -11.83 -0.65
C PHE A 303 -29.99 -12.13 0.61
N LEU A 304 -29.09 -11.24 1.02
CA LEU A 304 -28.27 -11.41 2.22
C LEU A 304 -29.10 -11.31 3.50
N ASN A 305 -30.25 -10.65 3.48
CA ASN A 305 -31.17 -10.60 4.62
C ASN A 305 -31.70 -11.98 5.01
N LYS A 306 -31.62 -12.99 4.11
CA LYS A 306 -31.96 -14.38 4.43
C LYS A 306 -31.07 -14.98 5.52
N ALA A 307 -29.85 -14.47 5.71
CA ALA A 307 -28.98 -14.88 6.81
C ALA A 307 -29.54 -14.50 8.19
N ALA A 308 -30.36 -13.46 8.27
CA ALA A 308 -30.94 -12.95 9.51
C ALA A 308 -32.38 -13.42 9.76
N VAL A 309 -32.88 -14.41 8.99
CA VAL A 309 -34.21 -14.96 9.24
C VAL A 309 -34.17 -15.91 10.45
N ARG A 310 -35.11 -15.73 11.39
CA ARG A 310 -35.26 -16.58 12.57
C ARG A 310 -35.70 -17.99 12.15
N THR A 311 -34.75 -18.92 12.05
CA THR A 311 -34.99 -20.34 11.66
C THR A 311 -34.94 -21.30 12.85
N GLY A 312 -34.91 -20.80 14.08
CA GLY A 312 -34.82 -21.60 15.32
C GLY A 312 -33.43 -22.21 15.59
N SER A 313 -32.45 -22.01 14.71
CA SER A 313 -31.06 -22.42 14.92
C SER A 313 -30.19 -21.25 15.36
N SER A 314 -29.46 -21.40 16.46
CA SER A 314 -28.48 -20.42 16.96
C SER A 314 -27.08 -20.62 16.38
N HIS A 315 -26.90 -21.55 15.43
CA HIS A 315 -25.57 -21.86 14.90
C HIS A 315 -25.04 -20.68 14.03
N PRO A 316 -23.82 -20.16 14.27
CA PRO A 316 -23.29 -18.97 13.59
C PRO A 316 -23.20 -19.05 12.06
N TRP A 317 -23.26 -20.26 11.50
CA TRP A 317 -23.26 -20.53 10.05
C TRP A 317 -24.66 -20.79 9.46
N ARG A 318 -25.72 -20.54 10.24
CA ARG A 318 -27.13 -20.73 9.84
C ARG A 318 -28.02 -19.55 10.24
N SER A 319 -27.62 -18.79 11.25
CA SER A 319 -28.27 -17.53 11.66
C SER A 319 -27.20 -16.46 11.95
N CYS A 320 -27.42 -15.24 11.47
CA CYS A 320 -26.59 -14.06 11.69
C CYS A 320 -27.47 -12.87 12.11
N THR A 321 -26.92 -11.87 12.80
CA THR A 321 -27.69 -10.68 13.17
C THR A 321 -27.91 -9.75 11.97
N VAL A 322 -28.95 -8.90 12.00
CA VAL A 322 -29.16 -7.86 10.97
C VAL A 322 -27.95 -6.95 10.89
N THR A 323 -27.37 -6.58 12.03
CA THR A 323 -26.13 -5.79 12.09
C THR A 323 -25.01 -6.46 11.26
N GLN A 324 -24.74 -7.75 11.47
CA GLN A 324 -23.70 -8.47 10.70
C GLN A 324 -23.99 -8.50 9.20
N VAL A 325 -25.27 -8.65 8.82
CA VAL A 325 -25.70 -8.65 7.42
C VAL A 325 -25.47 -7.28 6.78
N GLU A 326 -25.88 -6.19 7.43
CA GLU A 326 -25.74 -4.84 6.90
C GLU A 326 -24.27 -4.40 6.85
N GLU A 327 -23.45 -4.76 7.84
CA GLU A 327 -22.00 -4.57 7.79
C GLU A 327 -21.38 -5.27 6.57
N THR A 328 -21.80 -6.51 6.29
CA THR A 328 -21.35 -7.27 5.11
C THR A 328 -21.79 -6.60 3.81
N LYS A 329 -23.04 -6.13 3.73
CA LYS A 329 -23.54 -5.41 2.55
C LYS A 329 -22.73 -4.14 2.27
N GLN A 330 -22.39 -3.37 3.30
CA GLN A 330 -21.58 -2.15 3.15
C GLN A 330 -20.22 -2.47 2.53
N MET A 331 -19.53 -3.51 2.99
CA MET A 331 -18.28 -3.96 2.40
C MET A 331 -18.45 -4.37 0.92
N LEU A 332 -19.49 -5.14 0.60
CA LEU A 332 -19.77 -5.57 -0.77
C LEU A 332 -20.10 -4.41 -1.72
N ARG A 333 -20.73 -3.33 -1.23
CA ARG A 333 -21.03 -2.13 -2.03
C ARG A 333 -19.77 -1.41 -2.51
N MET A 334 -18.66 -1.53 -1.79
CA MET A 334 -17.39 -0.90 -2.17
C MET A 334 -16.62 -1.68 -3.25
N ILE A 335 -16.96 -2.96 -3.50
CA ILE A 335 -16.23 -3.82 -4.45
C ILE A 335 -16.20 -3.25 -5.88
N PRO A 336 -17.31 -2.74 -6.45
CA PRO A 336 -17.27 -2.13 -7.78
C PRO A 336 -16.29 -0.95 -7.88
N ILE A 337 -16.20 -0.13 -6.83
CA ILE A 337 -15.22 0.97 -6.75
C ILE A 337 -13.79 0.41 -6.61
N LEU A 338 -13.59 -0.62 -5.79
CA LEU A 338 -12.31 -1.33 -5.67
C LEU A 338 -11.81 -1.89 -7.01
N ILE A 339 -12.68 -2.45 -7.84
CA ILE A 339 -12.29 -2.95 -9.16
C ILE A 339 -11.77 -1.81 -10.04
N CYS A 340 -12.40 -0.62 -9.97
CA CYS A 340 -11.96 0.56 -10.73
C CYS A 340 -10.60 1.11 -10.28
N THR A 341 -10.08 0.72 -9.12
CA THR A 341 -8.76 1.16 -8.64
C THR A 341 -7.63 0.27 -9.15
N PHE A 342 -7.92 -0.91 -9.73
CA PHE A 342 -6.90 -1.84 -10.22
C PHE A 342 -6.07 -1.27 -11.37
N ILE A 343 -6.70 -0.62 -12.36
CA ILE A 343 -6.00 -0.03 -13.51
C ILE A 343 -5.09 1.13 -13.05
N PRO A 344 -5.54 2.10 -12.23
CA PRO A 344 -4.63 3.08 -11.66
C PRO A 344 -3.48 2.47 -10.85
N SER A 345 -3.73 1.42 -10.07
CA SER A 345 -2.65 0.69 -9.38
C SER A 345 -1.64 0.06 -10.34
N THR A 346 -2.06 -0.40 -11.53
CA THR A 346 -1.17 -0.83 -12.61
C THR A 346 -0.30 0.32 -13.16
N MET A 347 -0.81 1.55 -13.16
CA MET A 347 -0.04 2.73 -13.60
C MET A 347 1.10 3.05 -12.62
N VAL A 348 0.83 2.95 -11.32
CA VAL A 348 1.85 3.14 -10.27
C VAL A 348 3.00 2.15 -10.43
N ALA A 349 2.74 0.92 -10.87
CA ALA A 349 3.79 -0.07 -11.10
C ALA A 349 4.83 0.36 -12.16
N GLN A 350 4.46 1.24 -13.11
CA GLN A 350 5.37 1.72 -14.16
C GLN A 350 6.48 2.63 -13.62
N SER A 351 6.20 3.39 -12.56
CA SER A 351 7.18 4.31 -11.96
C SER A 351 8.34 3.58 -11.28
N HIS A 352 8.16 2.31 -10.93
CA HIS A 352 9.20 1.45 -10.34
C HIS A 352 9.91 0.54 -11.36
N THR A 353 9.44 0.52 -12.61
CA THR A 353 9.94 -0.43 -13.62
C THR A 353 10.38 0.28 -14.89
N LEU A 354 9.49 0.41 -15.88
CA LEU A 354 9.84 0.91 -17.21
C LEU A 354 10.28 2.37 -17.19
N PHE A 355 9.71 3.21 -16.31
CA PHE A 355 10.15 4.61 -16.20
C PHE A 355 11.62 4.70 -15.77
N ILE A 356 12.02 3.87 -14.80
CA ILE A 356 13.40 3.80 -14.33
C ILE A 356 14.30 3.22 -15.42
N LYS A 357 13.82 2.20 -16.13
CA LYS A 357 14.57 1.59 -17.24
C LYS A 357 14.81 2.58 -18.39
N GLN A 358 13.86 3.45 -18.73
CA GLN A 358 14.09 4.53 -19.71
C GLN A 358 15.26 5.42 -19.29
N GLY A 359 15.34 5.75 -17.99
CA GLY A 359 16.40 6.58 -17.43
C GLY A 359 17.81 6.01 -17.61
N THR A 360 17.96 4.69 -17.83
CA THR A 360 19.28 4.08 -18.10
C THR A 360 19.82 4.41 -19.48
N THR A 361 18.98 4.90 -20.40
CA THR A 361 19.37 5.25 -21.78
C THR A 361 19.68 6.73 -21.97
N LEU A 362 19.42 7.54 -20.95
CA LEU A 362 19.56 9.00 -20.98
C LEU A 362 20.87 9.45 -20.33
N ASP A 363 21.28 10.68 -20.61
CA ASP A 363 22.42 11.30 -19.95
C ASP A 363 22.09 11.62 -18.49
N ARG A 364 22.89 11.05 -17.60
CA ARG A 364 22.70 11.10 -16.14
C ARG A 364 23.65 12.09 -15.46
N THR A 365 24.47 12.80 -16.23
CA THR A 365 25.45 13.73 -15.68
C THR A 365 24.80 15.02 -15.19
N ILE A 366 25.18 15.45 -13.99
CA ILE A 366 24.89 16.78 -13.44
C ILE A 366 26.23 17.44 -13.12
N GLY A 367 26.53 18.52 -13.83
CA GLY A 367 27.86 19.13 -13.80
C GLY A 367 28.93 18.17 -14.33
N SER A 368 30.16 18.29 -13.82
CA SER A 368 31.32 17.55 -14.33
C SER A 368 31.56 16.19 -13.68
N HIS A 369 31.05 15.93 -12.46
CA HIS A 369 31.46 14.77 -11.65
C HIS A 369 30.34 13.89 -11.12
N PHE A 370 29.08 14.34 -11.15
CA PHE A 370 27.99 13.60 -10.53
C PHE A 370 27.12 12.88 -11.56
N LYS A 371 26.89 11.58 -11.37
CA LYS A 371 25.98 10.77 -12.17
C LYS A 371 24.78 10.34 -11.33
N VAL A 372 23.60 10.80 -11.68
CA VAL A 372 22.37 10.46 -10.95
C VAL A 372 21.93 9.03 -11.27
N PRO A 373 21.62 8.21 -10.26
CA PRO A 373 20.96 6.93 -10.47
C PRO A 373 19.57 7.13 -11.12
N PRO A 374 19.18 6.32 -12.13
CA PRO A 374 17.86 6.41 -12.74
C PRO A 374 16.70 6.30 -11.75
N ALA A 375 16.85 5.41 -10.77
CA ALA A 375 15.84 5.18 -9.74
C ALA A 375 15.65 6.38 -8.79
N SER A 376 16.62 7.31 -8.72
CA SER A 376 16.48 8.53 -7.91
C SER A 376 15.47 9.53 -8.45
N LEU A 377 14.99 9.36 -9.69
CA LEU A 377 13.85 10.13 -10.18
C LEU A 377 12.57 9.89 -9.35
N TYR A 378 12.47 8.75 -8.65
CA TYR A 378 11.35 8.46 -7.77
C TYR A 378 11.25 9.43 -6.56
N ALA A 379 12.36 10.07 -6.17
CA ALA A 379 12.34 11.12 -5.16
C ALA A 379 11.39 12.28 -5.57
N PHE A 380 11.32 12.60 -6.87
CA PHE A 380 10.42 13.64 -7.38
C PHE A 380 8.94 13.24 -7.33
N VAL A 381 8.60 11.94 -7.40
CA VAL A 381 7.24 11.47 -7.13
C VAL A 381 6.88 11.80 -5.68
N THR A 382 7.77 11.46 -4.76
CA THR A 382 7.54 11.67 -3.31
C THR A 382 7.43 13.17 -2.99
N ILE A 383 8.34 14.00 -3.48
CA ILE A 383 8.32 15.46 -3.27
C ILE A 383 7.05 16.07 -3.89
N SER A 384 6.72 15.73 -5.14
CA SER A 384 5.53 16.24 -5.82
C SER A 384 4.24 15.83 -5.10
N MET A 385 4.17 14.60 -4.59
CA MET A 385 3.05 14.12 -3.78
C MET A 385 2.91 14.94 -2.50
N LEU A 386 4.00 15.17 -1.75
CA LEU A 386 3.97 15.98 -0.52
C LEU A 386 3.53 17.42 -0.78
N LEU A 387 4.07 18.06 -1.82
CA LEU A 387 3.67 19.42 -2.21
C LEU A 387 2.19 19.45 -2.61
N SER A 388 1.73 18.46 -3.37
CA SER A 388 0.33 18.35 -3.78
C SER A 388 -0.63 18.19 -2.60
N ILE A 389 -0.24 17.44 -1.57
CA ILE A 389 -1.02 17.31 -0.32
C ILE A 389 -1.16 18.67 0.37
N VAL A 390 -0.04 19.39 0.55
CA VAL A 390 -0.05 20.71 1.20
C VAL A 390 -0.90 21.70 0.42
N ILE A 391 -0.76 21.74 -0.91
CA ILE A 391 -1.56 22.58 -1.79
C ILE A 391 -3.05 22.19 -1.70
N TYR A 392 -3.36 20.90 -1.72
CA TYR A 392 -4.73 20.41 -1.62
C TYR A 392 -5.38 20.87 -0.30
N ASP A 393 -4.73 20.61 0.84
CA ASP A 393 -5.28 20.92 2.15
C ASP A 393 -5.36 22.43 2.44
N ARG A 394 -4.28 23.17 2.15
CA ARG A 394 -4.19 24.58 2.55
C ARG A 394 -4.87 25.54 1.58
N ILE A 395 -4.94 25.18 0.30
CA ILE A 395 -5.44 26.07 -0.76
C ILE A 395 -6.74 25.51 -1.33
N PHE A 396 -6.70 24.32 -1.92
CA PHE A 396 -7.86 23.77 -2.66
C PHE A 396 -9.08 23.54 -1.75
N VAL A 397 -8.90 22.89 -0.59
CA VAL A 397 -9.99 22.62 0.35
C VAL A 397 -10.64 23.92 0.82
N LYS A 398 -9.85 24.94 1.18
CA LYS A 398 -10.39 26.24 1.63
C LYS A 398 -11.19 26.97 0.54
N ILE A 399 -10.75 26.87 -0.71
CA ILE A 399 -11.46 27.48 -1.84
C ILE A 399 -12.76 26.71 -2.11
N MET A 400 -12.66 25.39 -2.23
CA MET A 400 -13.80 24.55 -2.61
C MET A 400 -14.85 24.46 -1.52
N GLN A 401 -14.47 24.48 -0.23
CA GLN A 401 -15.42 24.57 0.88
C GLN A 401 -16.39 25.74 0.74
N ARG A 402 -15.92 26.90 0.25
CA ARG A 402 -16.78 28.08 0.03
C ARG A 402 -17.81 27.85 -1.07
N VAL A 403 -17.51 26.98 -2.04
CA VAL A 403 -18.36 26.69 -3.20
C VAL A 403 -19.29 25.52 -2.95
N THR A 404 -18.75 24.42 -2.41
CA THR A 404 -19.47 23.14 -2.28
C THR A 404 -20.11 22.94 -0.92
N ARG A 405 -19.76 23.78 0.08
CA ARG A 405 -20.09 23.62 1.50
C ARG A 405 -19.64 22.28 2.12
N ASN A 406 -18.84 21.50 1.40
CA ASN A 406 -18.32 20.23 1.89
C ASN A 406 -17.05 20.47 2.73
N PRO A 407 -16.95 19.99 3.98
CA PRO A 407 -15.76 20.13 4.82
C PRO A 407 -14.49 19.52 4.20
N ARG A 408 -14.61 18.56 3.28
CA ARG A 408 -13.49 17.97 2.54
C ARG A 408 -13.17 18.71 1.23
N GLY A 409 -13.86 19.81 0.94
CA GLY A 409 -13.79 20.58 -0.30
C GLY A 409 -14.57 19.93 -1.45
N ILE A 410 -14.32 18.64 -1.72
CA ILE A 410 -15.04 17.84 -2.72
C ILE A 410 -15.33 16.44 -2.14
N THR A 411 -16.18 15.66 -2.81
CA THR A 411 -16.44 14.27 -2.36
C THR A 411 -15.23 13.37 -2.61
N MET A 412 -15.11 12.28 -1.84
CA MET A 412 -14.02 11.31 -2.02
C MET A 412 -14.00 10.73 -3.44
N LEU A 413 -15.17 10.41 -4.01
CA LEU A 413 -15.27 9.87 -5.36
C LEU A 413 -14.88 10.91 -6.43
N GLN A 414 -15.19 12.19 -6.21
CA GLN A 414 -14.71 13.27 -7.08
C GLN A 414 -13.18 13.38 -7.02
N ARG A 415 -12.59 13.35 -5.82
CA ARG A 415 -11.13 13.39 -5.63
C ARG A 415 -10.44 12.20 -6.33
N MET A 416 -11.00 11.00 -6.19
CA MET A 416 -10.55 9.80 -6.92
C MET A 416 -10.64 10.01 -8.44
N GLY A 417 -11.76 10.52 -8.94
CA GLY A 417 -11.96 10.79 -10.36
C GLY A 417 -10.93 11.76 -10.94
N ILE A 418 -10.61 12.86 -10.23
CA ILE A 418 -9.56 13.80 -10.64
C ILE A 418 -8.21 13.08 -10.70
N GLY A 419 -7.87 12.29 -9.69
CA GLY A 419 -6.63 11.50 -9.69
C GLY A 419 -6.54 10.52 -10.87
N MET A 420 -7.66 9.88 -11.28
CA MET A 420 -7.70 9.03 -12.47
C MET A 420 -7.47 9.83 -13.77
N ILE A 421 -7.98 11.06 -13.89
CA ILE A 421 -7.68 11.96 -15.01
C ILE A 421 -6.18 12.26 -15.07
N PHE A 422 -5.56 12.54 -13.91
CA PHE A 422 -4.11 12.75 -13.84
C PHE A 422 -3.32 11.50 -14.24
N HIS A 423 -3.77 10.28 -13.93
CA HIS A 423 -3.13 9.06 -14.45
C HIS A 423 -3.20 8.94 -15.98
N VAL A 424 -4.33 9.32 -16.60
CA VAL A 424 -4.43 9.41 -18.07
C VAL A 424 -3.41 10.41 -18.61
N LEU A 425 -3.29 11.57 -17.97
CA LEU A 425 -2.33 12.60 -18.34
C LEU A 425 -0.88 12.10 -18.18
N VAL A 426 -0.55 11.41 -17.08
CA VAL A 426 0.77 10.81 -16.83
C VAL A 426 1.17 9.89 -17.99
N MET A 427 0.30 8.94 -18.36
CA MET A 427 0.63 7.98 -19.43
C MET A 427 0.68 8.63 -20.80
N THR A 428 -0.15 9.66 -21.03
CA THR A 428 -0.10 10.45 -22.27
C THR A 428 1.22 11.22 -22.37
N VAL A 429 1.66 11.85 -21.29
CA VAL A 429 2.95 12.55 -21.21
C VAL A 429 4.10 11.57 -21.38
N ALA A 430 4.07 10.43 -20.70
CA ALA A 430 5.09 9.39 -20.83
C ALA A 430 5.20 8.88 -22.27
N SER A 431 4.07 8.64 -22.96
CA SER A 431 4.05 8.26 -24.38
C SER A 431 4.69 9.33 -25.28
N ARG A 432 4.38 10.61 -25.08
CA ARG A 432 4.98 11.71 -25.87
C ARG A 432 6.46 11.91 -25.60
N VAL A 433 6.87 11.85 -24.34
CA VAL A 433 8.27 11.91 -23.93
C VAL A 433 9.06 10.76 -24.56
N GLU A 434 8.49 9.55 -24.53
CA GLU A 434 9.12 8.38 -25.12
C GLU A 434 9.20 8.47 -26.64
N LYS A 435 8.15 8.96 -27.31
CA LYS A 435 8.18 9.22 -28.75
C LYS A 435 9.31 10.19 -29.13
N ARG A 436 9.53 11.23 -28.33
CA ARG A 436 10.65 12.17 -28.51
C ARG A 436 12.00 11.48 -28.29
N ARG A 437 12.14 10.68 -27.23
CA ARG A 437 13.36 9.91 -26.93
C ARG A 437 13.73 8.97 -28.08
N LEU A 438 12.75 8.20 -28.59
CA LEU A 438 12.93 7.29 -29.71
C LEU A 438 13.27 8.01 -31.02
N HIS A 439 12.69 9.20 -31.26
CA HIS A 439 13.04 10.02 -32.40
C HIS A 439 14.52 10.44 -32.37
N VAL A 440 15.02 10.90 -31.22
CA VAL A 440 16.45 11.24 -31.05
C VAL A 440 17.33 10.00 -31.21
N ALA A 441 16.91 8.84 -30.71
CA ALA A 441 17.65 7.59 -30.88
C ALA A 441 17.78 7.20 -32.37
N ARG A 442 16.71 7.34 -33.15
CA ARG A 442 16.73 7.11 -34.60
C ARG A 442 17.60 8.12 -35.34
N ALA A 443 17.46 9.41 -35.03
CA ALA A 443 18.23 10.47 -35.67
C ALA A 443 19.75 10.34 -35.47
N ASN A 444 20.17 9.75 -34.34
CA ASN A 444 21.58 9.50 -34.03
C ASN A 444 22.05 8.09 -34.43
N GLY A 445 21.24 7.29 -35.13
CA GLY A 445 21.59 5.93 -35.55
C GLY A 445 21.76 4.89 -34.42
N LEU A 446 21.30 5.22 -33.20
CA LEU A 446 21.52 4.43 -31.98
C LEU A 446 20.57 3.23 -31.80
N VAL A 447 19.75 2.96 -32.81
CA VAL A 447 18.77 1.86 -32.81
C VAL A 447 19.42 0.51 -33.12
N ARG A 448 20.28 0.45 -34.16
CA ARG A 448 20.92 -0.78 -34.63
C ARG A 448 22.28 -1.09 -33.97
N ASN A 449 23.08 -0.06 -33.68
CA ASN A 449 24.47 -0.23 -33.20
C ASN A 449 24.64 0.09 -31.70
N GLY A 450 23.56 0.46 -30.99
CA GLY A 450 23.64 1.22 -29.73
C GLY A 450 23.19 0.49 -28.46
N SER A 451 23.47 -0.81 -28.30
CA SER A 451 23.22 -1.48 -27.02
C SER A 451 24.11 -0.88 -25.91
N GLY A 452 23.59 0.12 -25.20
CA GLY A 452 24.28 0.77 -24.08
C GLY A 452 24.85 2.17 -24.35
N GLN A 453 24.64 2.74 -25.54
CA GLN A 453 25.03 4.14 -25.78
C GLN A 453 23.99 5.11 -25.21
N VAL A 454 24.50 6.13 -24.52
CA VAL A 454 23.72 7.17 -23.84
C VAL A 454 23.21 8.17 -24.87
N LEU A 455 21.91 8.42 -24.87
CA LEU A 455 21.29 9.44 -25.71
C LEU A 455 21.73 10.84 -25.24
N PRO A 456 21.91 11.80 -26.16
CA PRO A 456 22.19 13.20 -25.83
C PRO A 456 20.91 13.92 -25.34
N LEU A 457 20.23 13.31 -24.37
CA LEU A 457 19.04 13.81 -23.71
C LEU A 457 19.25 13.65 -22.21
N THR A 458 19.09 14.74 -21.47
CA THR A 458 19.18 14.69 -20.01
C THR A 458 18.12 13.76 -19.42
N ILE A 459 18.48 13.06 -18.35
CA ILE A 459 17.57 12.23 -17.54
C ILE A 459 16.34 13.01 -17.05
N PHE A 460 16.47 14.32 -16.85
CA PHE A 460 15.36 15.20 -16.46
C PHE A 460 14.28 15.33 -17.53
N THR A 461 14.50 14.83 -18.75
CA THR A 461 13.44 14.70 -19.76
C THR A 461 12.28 13.83 -19.27
N LEU A 462 12.54 12.88 -18.35
CA LEU A 462 11.50 12.05 -17.72
C LEU A 462 10.80 12.74 -16.55
N LEU A 463 11.33 13.87 -16.05
CA LEU A 463 10.82 14.52 -14.85
C LEU A 463 9.29 14.82 -14.88
N PRO A 464 8.69 15.26 -16.01
CA PRO A 464 7.25 15.53 -16.06
C PRO A 464 6.39 14.33 -15.67
N GLN A 465 6.72 13.12 -16.14
CA GLN A 465 5.90 11.93 -15.86
C GLN A 465 6.05 11.47 -14.39
N PHE A 466 7.23 11.63 -13.78
CA PHE A 466 7.44 11.34 -12.34
C PHE A 466 6.71 12.37 -11.45
N MET A 467 6.84 13.66 -11.74
CA MET A 467 6.16 14.70 -10.94
C MET A 467 4.64 14.59 -11.05
N LEU A 468 4.10 14.39 -12.27
CA LEU A 468 2.66 14.20 -12.48
C LEU A 468 2.14 12.92 -11.79
N THR A 469 2.95 11.86 -11.71
CA THR A 469 2.60 10.66 -10.95
C THR A 469 2.40 10.99 -9.47
N GLY A 470 3.30 11.79 -8.88
CA GLY A 470 3.14 12.26 -7.49
C GLY A 470 1.86 13.08 -7.26
N VAL A 471 1.49 13.94 -8.22
CA VAL A 471 0.22 14.69 -8.16
C VAL A 471 -0.98 13.73 -8.25
N ALA A 472 -0.95 12.79 -9.21
CA ALA A 472 -2.00 11.80 -9.41
C ALA A 472 -2.22 10.96 -8.14
N ASP A 473 -1.14 10.48 -7.52
CA ASP A 473 -1.20 9.65 -6.32
C ASP A 473 -1.66 10.42 -5.08
N ALA A 474 -1.29 11.69 -4.94
CA ALA A 474 -1.80 12.56 -3.87
C ALA A 474 -3.33 12.74 -3.95
N LEU A 475 -3.89 12.71 -5.16
CA LEU A 475 -5.33 12.82 -5.37
C LEU A 475 -6.01 11.46 -5.23
N LEU A 476 -5.50 10.42 -5.89
CA LEU A 476 -6.16 9.11 -5.96
C LEU A 476 -5.87 8.21 -4.76
N GLN A 477 -4.60 7.96 -4.43
CA GLN A 477 -4.25 6.95 -3.42
C GLN A 477 -4.70 7.38 -2.02
N ILE A 478 -4.57 8.67 -1.70
CA ILE A 478 -5.05 9.21 -0.43
C ILE A 478 -6.57 9.12 -0.34
N ALA A 479 -7.27 9.45 -1.43
CA ALA A 479 -8.72 9.31 -1.49
C ALA A 479 -9.18 7.85 -1.39
N ASN A 480 -8.42 6.89 -1.95
CA ASN A 480 -8.69 5.46 -1.80
C ASN A 480 -8.64 5.03 -0.32
N VAL A 481 -7.58 5.39 0.40
CA VAL A 481 -7.46 5.09 1.85
C VAL A 481 -8.65 5.67 2.59
N GLU A 482 -8.91 6.96 2.37
CA GLU A 482 -9.98 7.69 3.06
C GLU A 482 -11.33 7.06 2.77
N PHE A 483 -11.63 6.78 1.50
CA PHE A 483 -12.89 6.20 1.06
C PHE A 483 -13.14 4.82 1.68
N PHE A 484 -12.22 3.86 1.52
CA PHE A 484 -12.45 2.51 2.02
C PHE A 484 -12.46 2.45 3.55
N TYR A 485 -11.74 3.34 4.23
CA TYR A 485 -11.77 3.44 5.68
C TYR A 485 -13.06 4.07 6.21
N ASP A 486 -13.52 5.16 5.60
CA ASP A 486 -14.71 5.92 6.03
C ASP A 486 -16.00 5.18 5.70
N GLN A 487 -16.05 4.47 4.57
CA GLN A 487 -17.20 3.70 4.14
C GLN A 487 -17.29 2.31 4.79
N ALA A 488 -16.20 1.81 5.39
CA ALA A 488 -16.23 0.56 6.13
C ALA A 488 -17.04 0.68 7.44
N PRO A 489 -17.75 -0.38 7.85
CA PRO A 489 -18.37 -0.44 9.17
C PRO A 489 -17.33 -0.32 10.30
N LYS A 490 -17.76 0.18 11.47
CA LYS A 490 -16.86 0.39 12.62
C LYS A 490 -16.10 -0.88 13.02
N SER A 491 -16.77 -2.04 12.96
CA SER A 491 -16.16 -3.35 13.30
C SER A 491 -15.24 -3.91 12.20
N MET A 492 -15.23 -3.33 11.01
CA MET A 492 -14.52 -3.82 9.82
C MET A 492 -13.57 -2.79 9.21
N LYS A 493 -13.21 -1.72 9.94
CA LYS A 493 -12.31 -0.66 9.43
C LYS A 493 -10.95 -1.17 8.96
N SER A 494 -10.37 -2.15 9.66
CA SER A 494 -9.11 -2.82 9.25
C SER A 494 -9.26 -3.50 7.88
N LEU A 495 -10.41 -4.14 7.64
CA LEU A 495 -10.74 -4.75 6.36
C LEU A 495 -10.96 -3.70 5.25
N GLY A 496 -11.55 -2.55 5.57
CA GLY A 496 -11.63 -1.40 4.67
C GLY A 496 -10.23 -0.95 4.20
N SER A 497 -9.31 -0.74 5.14
CA SER A 497 -7.92 -0.38 4.81
C SER A 497 -7.22 -1.44 3.94
N SER A 498 -7.55 -2.72 4.10
CA SER A 498 -6.95 -3.80 3.29
C SER A 498 -7.43 -3.83 1.84
N TYR A 499 -8.57 -3.20 1.51
CA TYR A 499 -9.03 -3.05 0.12
C TYR A 499 -8.05 -2.21 -0.71
N MET A 500 -7.48 -1.15 -0.13
CA MET A 500 -6.42 -0.40 -0.82
C MET A 500 -5.19 -1.28 -1.10
N MET A 501 -4.74 -2.05 -0.11
CA MET A 501 -3.57 -2.93 -0.27
C MET A 501 -3.83 -4.00 -1.34
N THR A 502 -5.06 -4.54 -1.35
CA THR A 502 -5.54 -5.45 -2.39
C THR A 502 -5.48 -4.81 -3.77
N SER A 503 -5.91 -3.54 -3.90
CA SER A 503 -5.82 -2.80 -5.16
C SER A 503 -4.38 -2.68 -5.66
N LEU A 504 -3.46 -2.27 -4.78
CA LEU A 504 -2.04 -2.16 -5.13
C LEU A 504 -1.44 -3.52 -5.53
N GLY A 505 -1.79 -4.58 -4.81
CA GLY A 505 -1.35 -5.94 -5.10
C GLY A 505 -1.84 -6.45 -6.46
N ILE A 506 -3.15 -6.39 -6.69
CA ILE A 506 -3.78 -6.82 -7.94
C ILE A 506 -3.31 -5.95 -9.11
N GLY A 507 -3.19 -4.63 -8.93
CA GLY A 507 -2.69 -3.74 -9.97
C GLY A 507 -1.28 -4.07 -10.43
N ASN A 508 -0.41 -4.50 -9.52
CA ASN A 508 0.94 -4.97 -9.85
C ASN A 508 0.93 -6.30 -10.62
N PHE A 509 0.11 -7.27 -10.22
CA PHE A 509 -0.05 -8.51 -11.02
C PHE A 509 -0.67 -8.25 -12.40
N LEU A 510 -1.63 -7.32 -12.47
CA LEU A 510 -2.22 -6.88 -13.72
C LEU A 510 -1.19 -6.18 -14.61
N SER A 511 -0.25 -5.41 -14.03
CA SER A 511 0.89 -4.85 -14.76
C SER A 511 1.71 -5.96 -15.42
N SER A 512 2.06 -7.02 -14.69
CA SER A 512 2.79 -8.16 -15.24
C SER A 512 2.02 -8.84 -16.36
N PHE A 513 0.71 -9.03 -16.17
CA PHE A 513 -0.16 -9.65 -17.16
C PHE A 513 -0.23 -8.83 -18.46
N VAL A 514 -0.51 -7.53 -18.34
CA VAL A 514 -0.60 -6.60 -19.48
C VAL A 514 0.73 -6.55 -20.22
N LEU A 515 1.85 -6.38 -19.51
CA LEU A 515 3.18 -6.33 -20.11
C LEU A 515 3.53 -7.61 -20.87
N SER A 516 3.26 -8.77 -20.26
CA SER A 516 3.49 -10.08 -20.87
C SER A 516 2.65 -10.29 -22.12
N LYS A 517 1.35 -9.96 -22.05
CA LYS A 517 0.43 -10.16 -23.17
C LYS A 517 0.72 -9.21 -24.32
N VAL A 518 1.05 -7.96 -24.05
CA VAL A 518 1.47 -7.02 -25.10
C VAL A 518 2.76 -7.50 -25.76
N SER A 519 3.76 -7.93 -24.97
CA SER A 519 5.00 -8.49 -25.52
C SER A 519 4.73 -9.71 -26.41
N GLU A 520 3.91 -10.65 -25.95
CA GLU A 520 3.54 -11.85 -26.71
C GLU A 520 2.82 -11.52 -28.03
N ILE A 521 1.78 -10.68 -27.98
CA ILE A 521 0.95 -10.34 -29.14
C ILE A 521 1.76 -9.54 -30.16
N THR A 522 2.54 -8.57 -29.72
CA THR A 522 3.29 -7.68 -30.62
C THR A 522 4.46 -8.39 -31.28
N LYS A 523 5.09 -9.36 -30.59
CA LYS A 523 6.15 -10.20 -31.15
C LYS A 523 5.66 -11.17 -32.24
N ARG A 524 4.36 -11.53 -32.24
CA ARG A 524 3.77 -12.31 -33.35
C ARG A 524 3.65 -11.50 -34.65
N HIS A 525 3.68 -10.17 -34.57
CA HIS A 525 3.46 -9.26 -35.70
C HIS A 525 4.73 -8.45 -36.07
N GLY A 526 5.91 -8.89 -35.62
CA GLY A 526 7.19 -8.21 -35.86
C GLY A 526 8.17 -8.41 -34.70
N GLU A 527 9.10 -7.47 -34.51
CA GLU A 527 10.09 -7.56 -33.42
C GLU A 527 9.45 -7.44 -32.03
N GLY A 528 8.26 -6.85 -31.94
CA GLY A 528 7.52 -6.60 -30.69
C GLY A 528 7.74 -5.19 -30.14
N TRP A 529 6.84 -4.74 -29.26
CA TRP A 529 6.90 -3.37 -28.74
C TRP A 529 7.92 -3.18 -27.62
N ILE A 530 8.24 -4.24 -26.86
CA ILE A 530 9.10 -4.15 -25.67
C ILE A 530 10.29 -5.09 -25.86
N LEU A 531 11.43 -4.51 -26.24
CA LEU A 531 12.69 -5.18 -26.44
C LEU A 531 13.66 -4.95 -25.27
N ASN A 532 14.75 -5.72 -25.26
CA ASN A 532 15.86 -5.53 -24.32
C ASN A 532 16.61 -4.22 -24.59
N ASN A 533 16.80 -3.88 -25.87
CA ASN A 533 17.28 -2.57 -26.29
C ASN A 533 16.10 -1.58 -26.36
N LEU A 534 15.97 -0.71 -25.35
CA LEU A 534 14.88 0.27 -25.34
C LEU A 534 14.94 1.28 -26.50
N ASN A 535 16.10 1.50 -27.13
CA ASN A 535 16.19 2.38 -28.29
C ASN A 535 15.51 1.79 -29.54
N ALA A 536 15.37 0.46 -29.59
CA ALA A 536 14.66 -0.27 -30.63
C ALA A 536 13.20 -0.57 -30.27
N SER A 537 12.82 -0.44 -28.99
CA SER A 537 11.45 -0.66 -28.52
C SER A 537 10.47 0.42 -29.02
N HIS A 538 9.19 0.06 -28.98
CA HIS A 538 8.03 0.95 -29.12
C HIS A 538 7.31 1.13 -27.78
N LEU A 539 8.05 1.59 -26.75
CA LEU A 539 7.46 1.89 -25.45
C LEU A 539 6.43 3.04 -25.50
N ASP A 540 6.53 3.92 -26.50
CA ASP A 540 5.55 4.97 -26.76
C ASP A 540 4.16 4.40 -27.06
N TYR A 541 4.08 3.30 -27.80
CA TYR A 541 2.84 2.57 -28.06
C TYR A 541 2.32 1.86 -26.81
N PHE A 542 3.22 1.26 -26.01
CA PHE A 542 2.83 0.65 -24.74
C PHE A 542 2.22 1.68 -23.78
N TYR A 543 2.84 2.85 -23.62
CA TYR A 543 2.28 3.92 -22.79
C TYR A 543 1.01 4.53 -23.37
N ALA A 544 0.87 4.61 -24.69
CA ALA A 544 -0.38 5.03 -25.32
C ALA A 544 -1.52 4.04 -25.02
N LEU A 545 -1.25 2.73 -25.04
CA LEU A 545 -2.20 1.70 -24.63
C LEU A 545 -2.61 1.87 -23.16
N LEU A 546 -1.65 2.09 -22.25
CA LEU A 546 -1.95 2.32 -20.84
C LEU A 546 -2.76 3.62 -20.61
N ALA A 547 -2.53 4.66 -21.42
CA ALA A 547 -3.33 5.88 -21.41
C ALA A 547 -4.78 5.60 -21.84
N ALA A 548 -4.98 4.82 -22.92
CA ALA A 548 -6.31 4.42 -23.38
C ALA A 548 -7.03 3.56 -22.34
N MET A 549 -6.35 2.57 -21.75
CA MET A 549 -6.90 1.74 -20.66
C MET A 549 -7.31 2.59 -19.44
N SER A 550 -6.49 3.56 -19.07
CA SER A 550 -6.81 4.50 -17.97
C SER A 550 -8.02 5.38 -18.31
N GLY A 551 -8.15 5.82 -19.57
CA GLY A 551 -9.29 6.59 -20.04
C GLY A 551 -10.59 5.80 -19.98
N VAL A 552 -10.60 4.56 -20.48
CA VAL A 552 -11.75 3.66 -20.38
C VAL A 552 -12.11 3.40 -18.91
N ASN A 553 -11.12 3.13 -18.06
CA ASN A 553 -11.35 2.93 -16.63
C ASN A 553 -11.99 4.15 -15.95
N PHE A 554 -11.59 5.36 -16.32
CA PHE A 554 -12.20 6.58 -15.79
C PHE A 554 -13.69 6.68 -16.14
N PHE A 555 -14.10 6.39 -17.38
CA PHE A 555 -15.52 6.41 -17.76
C PHE A 555 -16.33 5.33 -17.04
N VAL A 556 -15.77 4.13 -16.88
CA VAL A 556 -16.40 3.06 -16.07
C VAL A 556 -16.56 3.50 -14.61
N PHE A 557 -15.52 4.11 -14.03
CA PHE A 557 -15.58 4.67 -12.68
C PHE A 557 -16.64 5.76 -12.54
N LEU A 558 -16.81 6.62 -13.54
CA LEU A 558 -17.89 7.63 -13.52
C LEU A 558 -19.27 6.96 -13.47
N GLY A 559 -19.51 5.95 -14.30
CA GLY A 559 -20.78 5.21 -14.28
C GLY A 559 -21.06 4.53 -12.93
N ILE A 560 -20.04 3.90 -12.33
CA ILE A 560 -20.19 3.23 -11.03
C ILE A 560 -20.33 4.24 -9.89
N SER A 561 -19.59 5.35 -9.92
CA SER A 561 -19.63 6.36 -8.86
C SER A 561 -20.96 7.10 -8.80
N GLN A 562 -21.66 7.27 -9.92
CA GLN A 562 -23.03 7.80 -9.97
C GLN A 562 -24.06 6.88 -9.31
N LEU A 563 -23.82 5.57 -9.34
CA LEU A 563 -24.69 4.56 -8.72
C LEU A 563 -24.35 4.30 -7.24
N TYR A 564 -23.19 4.78 -6.78
CA TYR A 564 -22.73 4.53 -5.42
C TYR A 564 -23.39 5.48 -4.42
N VAL A 565 -24.02 4.90 -3.39
CA VAL A 565 -24.63 5.65 -2.30
C VAL A 565 -23.73 5.60 -1.07
N TYR A 566 -23.31 6.77 -0.59
CA TYR A 566 -22.54 6.92 0.64
C TYR A 566 -23.30 6.42 1.87
N ARG A 567 -22.56 6.00 2.90
CA ARG A 567 -23.17 5.60 4.18
C ARG A 567 -23.95 6.76 4.84
N ALA A 568 -25.08 6.44 5.48
CA ALA A 568 -25.98 7.42 6.09
C ALA A 568 -25.30 8.32 7.12
N GLU A 569 -24.52 7.78 8.06
CA GLU A 569 -23.77 8.59 9.06
C GLU A 569 -22.87 9.67 8.42
N VAL A 570 -22.20 9.34 7.30
CA VAL A 570 -21.35 10.28 6.57
C VAL A 570 -22.19 11.33 5.84
N SER A 571 -23.35 10.93 5.33
CA SER A 571 -24.30 11.83 4.66
C SER A 571 -24.99 12.78 5.65
N ASP A 572 -25.31 12.31 6.85
CA ASP A 572 -25.92 13.09 7.93
C ASP A 572 -24.93 14.08 8.55
N GLU A 573 -23.65 13.73 8.67
CA GLU A 573 -22.59 14.68 9.06
C GLU A 573 -22.40 15.79 8.01
N LEU A 574 -22.49 15.44 6.72
CA LEU A 574 -22.45 16.41 5.63
C LEU A 574 -23.69 17.32 5.64
N ASN A 575 -24.88 16.76 5.87
CA ASN A 575 -26.14 17.51 5.85
C ASN A 575 -26.35 18.39 7.09
N LYS A 576 -26.07 17.90 8.30
CA LYS A 576 -26.18 18.68 9.55
C LYS A 576 -25.29 19.93 9.57
N LYS A 577 -24.14 19.89 8.87
CA LYS A 577 -23.26 21.06 8.75
C LYS A 577 -23.68 22.04 7.65
N ASN A 578 -24.44 21.59 6.65
CA ASN A 578 -25.02 22.46 5.63
C ASN A 578 -26.23 23.27 6.14
N GLU A 579 -26.86 22.84 7.24
CA GLU A 579 -27.99 23.55 7.87
C GLU A 579 -27.55 24.58 8.93
N VAL A 580 -26.29 24.55 9.37
CA VAL A 580 -25.76 25.40 10.46
C VAL A 580 -24.85 26.53 9.94
N GLY A 581 -24.64 26.66 8.62
CA GLY A 581 -23.86 27.74 8.00
C GLY A 581 -24.49 28.23 6.71
#